data_AF-W9S7C0-F1
#
_entry.id   AF-W9S7C0-F1
#
_cell.length_a   1.000
_cell.length_b   1.000
_cell.length_c   1.000
_cell.angle_alpha   90.00
_cell.angle_beta   90.00
_cell.angle_gamma   90.00
#
_symmetry.space_group_name_H-M   'P 1'
#
loop_
_entity.id
_entity.type
_entity.pdbx_description
1 polymer ?
#
loop_
_entity_poly.entity_id
_entity_poly.type
_entity_poly.pdbx_seq_one_letter_code
_entity_poly.pdbx_strand_id
1 'polypeptide(L)'
;MGEETSPLDSLRVNSRTSPVVGSSLIPIINKLQDILAPVGRELTNISLPQVAVIGSQSSGKSSVLEALVGRDFLPRGCDICTRRPLVLMLENRPEKPGDDGKEWGEFRHLPGKCFYDFSKIRREIQAETERGVGLNKRVSDKQIFLKISSPNVLNMTLVDLPGITKVPVGDQPIDIEAMIRNMIMVYIQQESCIILAVSPANSDLATSDALQMAREADPTGYRTIGVITKLDIMDRGTDARNFLLGKVVPLRLGYIGVVSRSQEDINNNRSIADALSHEEKFFNNHPVYSSLSGCCGIPQLGRKLNQILERHIRTVFPSLKSELNSEIFSVGKGLRTYGRALEPDVEKGVILLNILSKYCEAFSAMLDGRSQDIATTELLGGARIHYIFQTTFVKSLEEVDPCEDLTDADIWMAIQNAVGLKNSLFVPEVPFEVLVKRQIAMLLEPSLQCLRYVYDELLKISRACEAADLQSFPVLRRRMDDIMGKFLRDGLKPAENMIENLIEMESLLPKTSGNQGSLQTGIRALRSMAPKPAETKRLVASEKGLTAVQEVVHALTSEQIPQIWEEIGGLRDEV
;
A
#
# COMPACT_ATOMS: atom_id res chain seq x y z
N MET A 1 49.82 -33.45 62.29
CA MET A 1 49.11 -34.73 62.11
C MET A 1 48.48 -34.66 60.74
N GLY A 2 49.00 -35.43 59.80
CA GLY A 2 48.45 -35.51 58.46
C GLY A 2 47.26 -36.46 58.42
N GLU A 3 46.33 -36.17 57.53
CA GLU A 3 45.44 -37.18 56.95
C GLU A 3 45.33 -36.91 55.45
N GLU A 4 45.21 -38.01 54.73
CA GLU A 4 45.55 -38.21 53.33
C GLU A 4 44.46 -37.71 52.38
N THR A 5 44.86 -37.09 51.27
CA THR A 5 43.96 -36.86 50.13
C THR A 5 44.11 -38.01 49.14
N SER A 6 43.01 -38.74 48.93
CA SER A 6 42.88 -39.83 47.95
C SER A 6 42.98 -39.30 46.50
N PRO A 7 43.73 -39.97 45.60
CA PRO A 7 43.88 -39.54 44.21
C PRO A 7 42.86 -40.26 43.31
N LEU A 8 41.66 -39.71 43.16
CA LEU A 8 40.67 -40.23 42.19
C LEU A 8 39.93 -39.16 41.35
N ASP A 9 40.26 -37.87 41.49
CA ASP A 9 39.53 -36.78 40.80
C ASP A 9 40.24 -36.16 39.58
N SER A 10 41.31 -36.77 39.08
CA SER A 10 42.13 -36.21 37.98
C SER A 10 41.84 -36.79 36.60
N LEU A 11 40.58 -37.08 36.24
CA LEU A 11 40.21 -37.43 34.85
C LEU A 11 38.83 -36.86 34.46
N ARG A 12 38.65 -35.54 34.55
CA ARG A 12 37.67 -34.82 33.73
C ARG A 12 38.42 -33.86 32.82
N VAL A 13 38.77 -34.36 31.64
CA VAL A 13 39.24 -33.55 30.51
C VAL A 13 38.10 -32.58 30.16
N ASN A 14 38.23 -31.34 30.63
CA ASN A 14 37.41 -30.22 30.21
C ASN A 14 37.64 -29.97 28.71
N SER A 15 36.81 -30.57 27.84
CA SER A 15 36.63 -30.09 26.48
C SER A 15 35.83 -28.79 26.52
N ARG A 16 36.49 -27.69 26.91
CA ARG A 16 35.96 -26.34 26.74
C ARG A 16 35.77 -26.11 25.24
N THR A 17 34.52 -26.24 24.78
CA THR A 17 34.12 -25.72 23.47
C THR A 17 34.34 -24.22 23.48
N SER A 18 35.29 -23.75 22.68
CA SER A 18 35.51 -22.34 22.37
C SER A 18 34.20 -21.67 21.93
N PRO A 19 34.00 -20.36 22.23
CA PRO A 19 32.80 -19.66 21.76
C PRO A 19 32.87 -19.62 20.24
N VAL A 20 31.94 -20.33 19.59
CA VAL A 20 31.87 -20.37 18.13
C VAL A 20 31.48 -18.97 17.66
N VAL A 21 32.40 -18.33 16.93
CA VAL A 21 32.14 -17.12 16.14
C VAL A 21 30.94 -17.43 15.24
N GLY A 22 29.79 -16.82 15.55
CA GLY A 22 28.48 -17.10 14.92
C GLY A 22 27.26 -16.86 15.82
N SER A 23 27.48 -16.66 17.13
CA SER A 23 26.43 -16.49 18.13
C SER A 23 25.53 -15.24 17.99
N SER A 24 25.89 -14.23 17.18
CA SER A 24 25.19 -12.92 17.22
C SER A 24 24.12 -12.68 16.15
N LEU A 25 24.19 -13.33 14.97
CA LEU A 25 23.32 -12.94 13.84
C LEU A 25 22.04 -13.77 13.75
N ILE A 26 22.10 -15.06 14.11
CA ILE A 26 20.94 -15.95 13.99
C ILE A 26 19.80 -15.56 14.95
N PRO A 27 20.06 -15.15 16.22
CA PRO A 27 19.00 -14.64 17.09
C PRO A 27 18.29 -13.39 16.53
N ILE A 28 18.99 -12.57 15.74
CA ILE A 28 18.40 -11.38 15.10
C ILE A 28 17.42 -11.83 14.01
N ILE A 29 17.79 -12.81 13.19
CA ILE A 29 16.89 -13.38 12.17
C ILE A 29 15.66 -14.02 12.82
N ASN A 30 15.84 -14.76 13.92
CA ASN A 30 14.71 -15.34 14.65
C ASN A 30 13.75 -14.26 15.18
N LYS A 31 14.29 -13.18 15.77
CA LYS A 31 13.47 -12.03 16.19
C LYS A 31 12.75 -11.36 15.02
N LEU A 32 13.40 -11.20 13.88
CA LEU A 32 12.77 -10.66 12.67
C LEU A 32 11.64 -11.57 12.19
N GLN A 33 11.84 -12.89 12.22
CA GLN A 33 10.78 -13.86 11.91
C GLN A 33 9.61 -13.72 12.88
N ASP A 34 9.85 -13.59 14.18
CA ASP A 34 8.79 -13.39 15.19
C ASP A 34 8.00 -12.10 14.99
N ILE A 35 8.67 -11.00 14.60
CA ILE A 35 8.03 -9.70 14.34
C ILE A 35 7.25 -9.70 13.03
N LEU A 36 7.79 -10.31 11.96
CA LEU A 36 7.17 -10.34 10.64
C LEU A 36 6.06 -11.39 10.53
N ALA A 37 6.12 -12.43 11.36
CA ALA A 37 5.16 -13.50 11.41
C ALA A 37 3.69 -13.01 11.55
N PRO A 38 3.32 -12.11 12.49
CA PRO A 38 1.97 -11.53 12.63
C PRO A 38 1.49 -10.71 11.43
N VAL A 39 2.40 -10.02 10.74
CA VAL A 39 2.09 -9.06 9.67
C VAL A 39 1.95 -9.76 8.29
N GLY A 40 2.08 -11.08 8.26
CA GLY A 40 2.30 -11.94 7.08
C GLY A 40 1.24 -12.00 5.98
N ARG A 41 0.36 -11.00 5.85
CA ARG A 41 -0.49 -10.83 4.65
C ARG A 41 -0.08 -9.65 3.76
N GLU A 42 0.64 -8.66 4.28
CA GLU A 42 1.02 -7.46 3.51
C GLU A 42 2.53 -7.32 3.29
N LEU A 43 3.37 -7.92 4.16
CA LEU A 43 4.83 -7.92 4.04
C LEU A 43 5.40 -9.18 3.36
N THR A 44 4.59 -9.86 2.54
CA THR A 44 4.90 -11.16 1.92
C THR A 44 6.17 -11.18 1.05
N ASN A 45 6.75 -10.02 0.74
CA ASN A 45 7.93 -9.91 -0.11
C ASN A 45 9.26 -10.00 0.64
N ILE A 46 9.26 -9.89 1.98
CA ILE A 46 10.52 -9.87 2.75
C ILE A 46 10.99 -11.31 2.97
N SER A 47 11.98 -11.72 2.20
CA SER A 47 12.49 -13.10 2.22
C SER A 47 13.60 -13.28 3.26
N LEU A 48 13.24 -13.87 4.41
CA LEU A 48 14.19 -14.10 5.50
C LEU A 48 15.04 -15.35 5.24
N PRO A 49 16.35 -15.33 5.60
CA PRO A 49 17.20 -16.51 5.47
C PRO A 49 16.63 -17.71 6.24
N GLN A 50 16.43 -18.82 5.54
CA GLN A 50 15.84 -20.04 6.08
C GLN A 50 16.41 -21.27 5.37
N VAL A 51 16.29 -22.45 5.99
CA VAL A 51 16.71 -23.72 5.41
C VAL A 51 15.47 -24.56 5.08
N ALA A 52 15.19 -24.79 3.80
CA ALA A 52 14.10 -25.66 3.37
C ALA A 52 14.58 -27.09 3.16
N VAL A 53 13.91 -28.05 3.81
CA VAL A 53 14.20 -29.47 3.67
C VAL A 53 13.30 -30.09 2.62
N ILE A 54 13.90 -30.61 1.55
CA ILE A 54 13.19 -31.23 0.43
C ILE A 54 13.67 -32.67 0.21
N GLY A 55 12.78 -33.53 -0.30
CA GLY A 55 13.04 -34.96 -0.40
C GLY A 55 11.80 -35.74 -0.78
N SER A 56 11.97 -36.86 -1.49
CA SER A 56 10.86 -37.80 -1.75
C SER A 56 10.26 -38.33 -0.44
N GLN A 57 9.03 -38.84 -0.50
CA GLN A 57 8.45 -39.55 0.64
C GLN A 57 9.41 -40.67 1.10
N SER A 58 9.56 -40.82 2.41
CA SER A 58 10.44 -41.85 3.00
C SER A 58 11.95 -41.68 2.72
N SER A 59 12.40 -40.52 2.21
CA SER A 59 13.83 -40.22 2.06
C SER A 59 14.57 -39.99 3.39
N GLY A 60 13.85 -39.91 4.52
CA GLY A 60 14.42 -39.72 5.85
C GLY A 60 14.46 -38.27 6.34
N LYS A 61 13.77 -37.33 5.68
CA LYS A 61 13.68 -35.90 6.10
C LYS A 61 13.38 -35.72 7.59
N SER A 62 12.27 -36.30 8.07
CA SER A 62 11.84 -36.18 9.46
C SER A 62 12.85 -36.79 10.42
N SER A 63 13.52 -37.89 10.03
CA SER A 63 14.58 -38.50 10.84
C SER A 63 15.82 -37.62 10.96
N VAL A 64 16.21 -36.95 9.87
CA VAL A 64 17.31 -35.97 9.88
C VAL A 64 16.97 -34.78 10.78
N LEU A 65 15.74 -34.25 10.69
CA LEU A 65 15.28 -33.15 11.53
C LEU A 65 15.24 -33.52 13.01
N GLU A 66 14.66 -34.67 13.36
CA GLU A 66 14.62 -35.17 14.74
C GLU A 66 16.03 -35.46 15.29
N ALA A 67 16.95 -35.94 14.46
CA ALA A 67 18.33 -36.16 14.85
C ALA A 67 19.10 -34.83 15.08
N LEU A 68 18.82 -33.79 14.28
CA LEU A 68 19.37 -32.44 14.50
C LEU A 68 18.85 -31.79 15.78
N VAL A 69 17.59 -32.05 16.15
CA VAL A 69 16.99 -31.53 17.39
C VAL A 69 17.35 -32.38 18.60
N GLY A 70 17.62 -33.68 18.41
CA GLY A 70 17.88 -34.63 19.49
C GLY A 70 16.63 -35.21 20.15
N ARG A 71 15.43 -34.93 19.62
CA ARG A 71 14.13 -35.35 20.17
C ARG A 71 13.17 -35.88 19.11
N ASP A 72 12.27 -36.74 19.57
CA ASP A 72 11.18 -37.33 18.78
C ASP A 72 9.92 -36.46 18.88
N PHE A 73 9.58 -35.74 17.82
CA PHE A 73 8.46 -34.78 17.82
C PHE A 73 7.71 -34.66 16.51
N LEU A 74 8.24 -35.20 15.40
CA LEU A 74 7.55 -35.19 14.13
C LEU A 74 6.62 -36.41 14.03
N PRO A 75 5.45 -36.29 13.38
CA PRO A 75 4.58 -37.42 13.12
C PRO A 75 5.26 -38.43 12.18
N ARG A 76 4.99 -39.72 12.40
CA ARG A 76 5.55 -40.83 11.62
C ARG A 76 4.43 -41.78 11.20
N GLY A 77 4.49 -42.30 9.98
CA GLY A 77 3.47 -43.18 9.41
C GLY A 77 3.75 -43.55 7.96
N CYS A 78 2.96 -44.48 7.42
CA CYS A 78 3.09 -44.94 6.03
C CYS A 78 2.53 -43.94 5.01
N ASP A 79 1.60 -43.09 5.44
CA ASP A 79 1.02 -42.00 4.64
C ASP A 79 1.93 -40.74 4.65
N ILE A 80 1.60 -39.73 3.85
CA ILE A 80 2.30 -38.44 3.86
C ILE A 80 2.23 -37.85 5.27
N CYS A 81 3.34 -37.90 6.00
CA CYS A 81 3.43 -37.47 7.40
C CYS A 81 3.33 -35.95 7.54
N THR A 82 4.03 -35.22 6.66
CA THR A 82 4.03 -33.75 6.62
C THR A 82 3.09 -33.29 5.50
N ARG A 83 1.86 -32.89 5.85
CA ARG A 83 0.84 -32.41 4.88
C ARG A 83 0.72 -30.88 4.81
N ARG A 84 1.37 -30.19 5.75
CA ARG A 84 1.48 -28.73 5.84
C ARG A 84 2.95 -28.38 6.08
N PRO A 85 3.50 -27.31 5.49
CA PRO A 85 4.84 -26.84 5.82
C PRO A 85 4.98 -26.59 7.33
N LEU A 86 6.00 -27.15 7.96
CA LEU A 86 6.32 -26.92 9.36
C LEU A 86 7.56 -26.02 9.44
N VAL A 87 7.35 -24.79 9.93
CA VAL A 87 8.43 -23.85 10.23
C VAL A 87 8.88 -24.11 11.67
N LEU A 88 10.07 -24.71 11.78
CA LEU A 88 10.70 -25.09 13.03
C LEU A 88 11.80 -24.08 13.37
N MET A 89 11.57 -23.30 14.41
CA MET A 89 12.56 -22.37 14.96
C MET A 89 13.27 -23.02 16.14
N LEU A 90 14.56 -23.27 16.00
CA LEU A 90 15.41 -23.79 17.06
C LEU A 90 16.09 -22.62 17.77
N GLU A 91 15.92 -22.57 19.09
CA GLU A 91 16.58 -21.60 19.97
C GLU A 91 17.53 -22.35 20.92
N ASN A 92 18.82 -22.06 20.81
CA ASN A 92 19.83 -22.50 21.75
C ASN A 92 19.68 -21.66 23.03
N ARG A 93 19.27 -22.33 24.11
CA ARG A 93 19.22 -21.75 25.45
C ARG A 93 20.32 -22.39 26.30
N PRO A 94 21.52 -21.76 26.40
CA PRO A 94 22.59 -22.30 27.24
C PRO A 94 22.18 -22.27 28.71
N GLU A 95 22.56 -23.31 29.45
CA GLU A 95 22.24 -23.44 30.88
C GLU A 95 22.78 -22.24 31.66
N LYS A 96 21.88 -21.42 32.20
CA LYS A 96 22.23 -20.37 33.17
C LYS A 96 22.17 -20.94 34.58
N PRO A 97 22.99 -20.45 35.53
CA PRO A 97 22.88 -20.85 36.93
C PRO A 97 21.48 -20.50 37.46
N GLY A 98 20.64 -21.50 37.73
CA GLY A 98 19.25 -21.33 38.19
C GLY A 98 18.16 -21.57 37.14
N ASP A 99 18.51 -21.94 35.90
CA ASP A 99 17.54 -22.42 34.91
C ASP A 99 17.40 -23.94 35.01
N ASP A 100 16.16 -24.45 34.91
CA ASP A 100 15.83 -25.87 35.07
C ASP A 100 16.43 -26.78 33.96
N GLY A 101 17.10 -26.20 32.96
CA GLY A 101 17.64 -26.90 31.78
C GLY A 101 16.57 -27.58 30.90
N LYS A 102 15.29 -27.47 31.28
CA LYS A 102 14.17 -28.17 30.65
C LYS A 102 13.95 -27.64 29.23
N GLU A 103 13.92 -28.57 28.30
CA GLU A 103 13.56 -28.31 26.91
C GLU A 103 12.05 -28.14 26.80
N TRP A 104 11.62 -27.21 25.95
CA TRP A 104 10.21 -26.95 25.71
C TRP A 104 9.98 -26.52 24.26
N GLY A 105 8.76 -26.73 23.79
CA GLY A 105 8.28 -26.19 22.52
C GLY A 105 7.02 -25.35 22.71
N GLU A 106 6.84 -24.35 21.86
CA GLU A 106 5.66 -23.49 21.84
C GLU A 106 5.14 -23.38 20.40
N PHE A 107 3.83 -23.48 20.27
CA PHE A 107 3.16 -23.28 18.99
C PHE A 107 2.61 -21.89 18.89
N ARG A 108 2.75 -21.28 17.72
CA ARG A 108 2.22 -19.94 17.49
C ARG A 108 0.69 -19.84 17.60
N HIS A 109 -0.03 -20.90 17.23
CA HIS A 109 -1.49 -20.94 17.35
C HIS A 109 -1.96 -21.16 18.80
N LEU A 110 -1.04 -21.40 19.74
CA LEU A 110 -1.29 -21.54 21.18
C LEU A 110 -0.29 -20.67 21.99
N PRO A 111 -0.37 -19.33 21.87
CA PRO A 111 0.58 -18.43 22.51
C PRO A 111 0.55 -18.60 24.04
N GLY A 112 1.73 -18.64 24.67
CA GLY A 112 1.90 -18.76 26.12
C GLY A 112 1.77 -20.19 26.67
N LYS A 113 1.51 -21.20 25.82
CA LYS A 113 1.45 -22.60 26.22
C LYS A 113 2.75 -23.33 25.88
N CYS A 114 3.62 -23.52 26.88
CA CYS A 114 4.85 -24.30 26.75
C CYS A 114 4.59 -25.81 26.89
N PHE A 115 5.04 -26.58 25.91
CA PHE A 115 5.00 -28.03 25.89
C PHE A 115 6.37 -28.60 26.27
N TYR A 116 6.45 -29.26 27.43
CA TYR A 116 7.68 -29.93 27.90
C TYR A 116 7.78 -31.40 27.45
N ASP A 117 6.67 -31.98 27.01
CA ASP A 117 6.60 -33.34 26.48
C ASP A 117 6.52 -33.30 24.95
N PHE A 118 7.59 -33.74 24.28
CA PHE A 118 7.68 -33.78 22.82
C PHE A 118 6.66 -34.74 22.18
N SER A 119 6.14 -35.71 22.94
CA SER A 119 5.03 -36.55 22.50
C SER A 119 3.72 -35.78 22.36
N LYS A 120 3.53 -34.72 23.16
CA LYS A 120 2.39 -33.79 23.02
C LYS A 120 2.61 -32.83 21.85
N ILE A 121 3.86 -32.39 21.63
CA ILE A 121 4.21 -31.60 20.43
C ILE A 121 3.87 -32.38 19.17
N ARG A 122 4.26 -33.65 19.07
CA ARG A 122 3.90 -34.53 17.96
C ARG A 122 2.39 -34.62 17.73
N ARG A 123 1.62 -34.85 18.81
CA ARG A 123 0.16 -34.94 18.76
C ARG A 123 -0.47 -33.62 18.33
N GLU A 124 0.07 -32.49 18.78
CA GLU A 124 -0.41 -31.16 18.39
C GLU A 124 -0.14 -30.86 16.91
N ILE A 125 1.04 -31.22 16.38
CA ILE A 125 1.33 -31.09 14.94
C ILE A 125 0.29 -31.88 14.13
N GLN A 126 0.00 -33.11 14.55
CA GLN A 126 -0.98 -33.94 13.87
C GLN A 126 -2.40 -33.35 13.97
N ALA A 127 -2.82 -32.93 15.15
CA ALA A 127 -4.14 -32.33 15.38
C ALA A 127 -4.32 -31.03 14.59
N GLU A 128 -3.31 -30.16 14.55
CA GLU A 128 -3.35 -28.90 13.79
C GLU A 128 -3.32 -29.15 12.27
N THR A 129 -2.63 -30.20 11.83
CA THR A 129 -2.68 -30.65 10.43
C THR A 129 -4.08 -31.12 10.04
N GLU A 130 -4.70 -31.95 10.88
CA GLU A 130 -6.06 -32.44 10.69
C GLU A 130 -7.11 -31.32 10.75
N ARG A 131 -6.94 -30.33 11.63
CA ARG A 131 -7.81 -29.15 11.71
C ARG A 131 -7.78 -28.32 10.42
N GLY A 132 -6.60 -28.17 9.81
CA GLY A 132 -6.43 -27.33 8.62
C GLY A 132 -6.91 -27.99 7.33
N VAL A 133 -6.68 -29.29 7.17
CA VAL A 133 -6.86 -30.01 5.90
C VAL A 133 -7.98 -31.05 5.94
N GLY A 134 -8.51 -31.33 7.13
CA GLY A 134 -9.48 -32.40 7.38
C GLY A 134 -8.84 -33.78 7.41
N LEU A 135 -9.69 -34.81 7.46
CA LEU A 135 -9.28 -36.23 7.38
C LEU A 135 -8.90 -36.64 5.95
N ASN A 136 -9.32 -35.86 4.95
CA ASN A 136 -8.96 -36.08 3.56
C ASN A 136 -7.45 -35.86 3.40
N LYS A 137 -6.75 -36.78 2.74
CA LYS A 137 -5.27 -36.80 2.58
C LYS A 137 -4.70 -35.65 1.71
N ARG A 138 -5.36 -34.49 1.67
CA ARG A 138 -4.92 -33.29 0.95
C ARG A 138 -3.71 -32.64 1.63
N VAL A 139 -3.08 -31.69 0.94
CA VAL A 139 -2.01 -30.82 1.45
C VAL A 139 -2.50 -29.37 1.51
N SER A 140 -1.92 -28.57 2.40
CA SER A 140 -2.18 -27.12 2.47
C SER A 140 -0.88 -26.35 2.61
N ASP A 141 -0.84 -25.20 1.96
CA ASP A 141 0.20 -24.16 2.02
C ASP A 141 0.26 -23.42 3.38
N LYS A 142 -0.78 -23.54 4.22
CA LYS A 142 -0.80 -22.92 5.55
C LYS A 142 0.26 -23.53 6.46
N GLN A 143 1.22 -22.70 6.85
CA GLN A 143 2.34 -23.11 7.71
C GLN A 143 1.90 -23.43 9.14
N ILE A 144 2.60 -24.36 9.79
CA ILE A 144 2.56 -24.57 11.24
C ILE A 144 3.87 -24.00 11.80
N PHE A 145 3.78 -23.11 12.79
CA PHE A 145 4.96 -22.52 13.43
C PHE A 145 5.20 -23.18 14.79
N LEU A 146 6.37 -23.78 14.93
CA LEU A 146 6.82 -24.44 16.16
C LEU A 146 8.18 -23.88 16.56
N LYS A 147 8.25 -23.32 17.76
CA LYS A 147 9.50 -22.91 18.40
C LYS A 147 9.94 -24.01 19.37
N ILE A 148 11.21 -24.43 19.31
CA ILE A 148 11.81 -25.38 20.25
C ILE A 148 13.02 -24.72 20.90
N SER A 149 13.01 -24.63 22.23
CA SER A 149 14.12 -24.13 23.03
C SER A 149 14.84 -25.31 23.70
N SER A 150 16.13 -25.48 23.40
CA SER A 150 16.98 -26.54 23.98
C SER A 150 18.44 -26.06 24.11
N PRO A 151 19.20 -26.52 25.11
CA PRO A 151 20.63 -26.25 25.19
C PRO A 151 21.45 -27.01 24.13
N ASN A 152 20.89 -28.09 23.57
CA ASN A 152 21.59 -29.03 22.69
C ASN A 152 21.43 -28.72 21.20
N VAL A 153 20.61 -27.73 20.84
CA VAL A 153 20.33 -27.36 19.45
C VAL A 153 21.12 -26.12 19.04
N LEU A 154 21.34 -25.93 17.74
CA LEU A 154 21.88 -24.69 17.21
C LEU A 154 20.73 -23.71 16.93
N ASN A 155 20.99 -22.41 17.07
CA ASN A 155 20.04 -21.39 16.64
C ASN A 155 19.88 -21.52 15.13
N MET A 156 18.68 -21.85 14.64
CA MET A 156 18.38 -21.87 13.20
C MET A 156 16.89 -22.06 12.93
N THR A 157 16.45 -21.67 11.74
CA THR A 157 15.09 -21.92 11.25
C THR A 157 15.10 -22.92 10.11
N LEU A 158 14.39 -24.03 10.33
CA LEU A 158 14.22 -25.14 9.40
C LEU A 158 12.78 -25.15 8.91
N VAL A 159 12.56 -25.35 7.62
CA VAL A 159 11.22 -25.55 7.05
C VAL A 159 11.13 -26.99 6.56
N ASP A 160 10.32 -27.81 7.23
CA ASP A 160 9.98 -29.15 6.76
C ASP A 160 8.85 -29.05 5.75
N LEU A 161 9.11 -29.51 4.52
CA LEU A 161 8.14 -29.48 3.43
C LEU A 161 7.59 -30.89 3.17
N PRO A 162 6.34 -31.01 2.68
CA PRO A 162 5.77 -32.29 2.28
C PRO A 162 6.69 -33.09 1.36
N GLY A 163 6.78 -34.40 1.60
CA GLY A 163 7.55 -35.29 0.74
C GLY A 163 6.85 -35.50 -0.60
N ILE A 164 7.62 -35.50 -1.69
CA ILE A 164 7.08 -35.72 -3.04
C ILE A 164 6.60 -37.17 -3.18
N THR A 165 5.41 -37.34 -3.75
CA THR A 165 4.77 -38.62 -4.05
C THR A 165 4.41 -38.68 -5.53
N LYS A 166 4.91 -39.69 -6.26
CA LYS A 166 4.68 -39.85 -7.71
C LYS A 166 3.31 -40.44 -8.05
N VAL A 167 2.71 -41.16 -7.11
CA VAL A 167 1.41 -41.82 -7.31
C VAL A 167 0.49 -41.41 -6.17
N PRO A 168 -0.72 -40.89 -6.45
CA PRO A 168 -1.69 -40.57 -5.41
C PRO A 168 -2.15 -41.86 -4.72
N VAL A 169 -2.19 -41.85 -3.38
CA VAL A 169 -2.62 -43.00 -2.57
C VAL A 169 -3.88 -42.67 -1.78
N GLY A 170 -4.91 -43.51 -1.89
CA GLY A 170 -6.20 -43.33 -1.21
C GLY A 170 -6.97 -42.13 -1.77
N ASP A 171 -7.52 -41.29 -0.90
CA ASP A 171 -8.34 -40.11 -1.29
C ASP A 171 -7.50 -38.88 -1.69
N GLN A 172 -6.25 -39.09 -2.11
CA GLN A 172 -5.39 -37.99 -2.59
C GLN A 172 -5.84 -37.53 -3.97
N PRO A 173 -5.79 -36.21 -4.24
CA PRO A 173 -6.14 -35.70 -5.55
C PRO A 173 -5.09 -36.12 -6.59
N ILE A 174 -5.50 -36.25 -7.86
CA ILE A 174 -4.65 -36.76 -8.95
C ILE A 174 -3.44 -35.83 -9.19
N ASP A 175 -3.59 -34.54 -8.89
CA ASP A 175 -2.58 -33.49 -9.04
C ASP A 175 -1.73 -33.26 -7.77
N ILE A 176 -1.75 -34.17 -6.78
CA ILE A 176 -1.03 -34.01 -5.51
C ILE A 176 0.47 -33.78 -5.69
N GLU A 177 1.09 -34.45 -6.67
CA GLU A 177 2.51 -34.27 -7.00
C GLU A 177 2.79 -32.82 -7.43
N ALA A 178 2.00 -32.30 -8.37
CA ALA A 178 2.13 -30.94 -8.86
C ALA A 178 1.86 -29.90 -7.75
N MET A 179 0.87 -30.15 -6.89
CA MET A 179 0.60 -29.29 -5.73
C MET A 179 1.80 -29.23 -4.76
N ILE A 180 2.36 -30.38 -4.39
CA ILE A 180 3.53 -30.45 -3.50
C ILE A 180 4.74 -29.80 -4.15
N ARG A 181 4.97 -30.06 -5.44
CA ARG A 181 6.07 -29.45 -6.19
C ARG A 181 5.95 -27.94 -6.24
N ASN A 182 4.77 -27.40 -6.59
CA ASN A 182 4.51 -25.96 -6.60
C ASN A 182 4.74 -25.34 -5.21
N MET A 183 4.25 -26.01 -4.17
CA MET A 183 4.46 -25.57 -2.78
C MET A 183 5.95 -25.51 -2.45
N ILE A 184 6.73 -26.55 -2.79
CA ILE A 184 8.17 -26.56 -2.55
C ILE A 184 8.86 -25.43 -3.33
N MET A 185 8.52 -25.25 -4.61
CA MET A 185 9.13 -24.23 -5.48
C MET A 185 8.96 -22.81 -4.92
N VAL A 186 7.82 -22.48 -4.31
CA VAL A 186 7.61 -21.17 -3.64
C VAL A 186 8.68 -20.87 -2.58
N TYR A 187 9.12 -21.88 -1.82
CA TYR A 187 10.19 -21.71 -0.83
C TYR A 187 11.56 -21.69 -1.49
N ILE A 188 11.85 -22.68 -2.34
CA ILE A 188 13.21 -22.88 -2.84
C ILE A 188 13.60 -21.89 -3.94
N GLN A 189 12.65 -21.22 -4.61
CA GLN A 189 12.94 -20.14 -5.57
C GLN A 189 13.49 -18.88 -4.90
N GLN A 190 13.26 -18.70 -3.60
CA GLN A 190 13.81 -17.56 -2.86
C GLN A 190 15.33 -17.70 -2.74
N GLU A 191 16.08 -16.69 -3.20
CA GLU A 191 17.56 -16.69 -3.14
C GLU A 191 18.09 -16.72 -1.71
N SER A 192 17.32 -16.17 -0.76
CA SER A 192 17.58 -16.20 0.68
C SER A 192 17.39 -17.58 1.31
N CYS A 193 16.78 -18.55 0.61
CA CYS A 193 16.57 -19.91 1.12
C CYS A 193 17.75 -20.84 0.78
N ILE A 194 18.30 -21.52 1.79
CA ILE A 194 19.22 -22.64 1.63
C ILE A 194 18.41 -23.91 1.41
N ILE A 195 18.78 -24.71 0.41
CA ILE A 195 18.10 -25.95 0.06
C ILE A 195 18.84 -27.13 0.70
N LEU A 196 18.17 -27.90 1.55
CA LEU A 196 18.66 -29.16 2.09
C LEU A 196 17.99 -30.32 1.34
N ALA A 197 18.70 -30.85 0.33
CA ALA A 197 18.20 -31.89 -0.56
C ALA A 197 18.50 -33.30 0.00
N VAL A 198 17.48 -33.94 0.58
CA VAL A 198 17.59 -35.25 1.24
C VAL A 198 17.26 -36.38 0.28
N SER A 199 18.25 -37.22 -0.03
CA SER A 199 18.13 -38.38 -0.93
C SER A 199 18.61 -39.66 -0.23
N PRO A 200 17.95 -40.81 -0.42
CA PRO A 200 18.41 -42.06 0.16
C PRO A 200 19.52 -42.71 -0.69
N ALA A 201 20.49 -43.35 -0.05
CA ALA A 201 21.66 -43.95 -0.68
C ALA A 201 21.34 -45.21 -1.50
N ASN A 202 20.24 -45.89 -1.17
CA ASN A 202 19.77 -47.09 -1.85
C ASN A 202 18.99 -46.79 -3.15
N SER A 203 19.03 -45.54 -3.62
CA SER A 203 18.41 -45.11 -4.88
C SER A 203 19.42 -44.36 -5.73
N ASP A 204 19.23 -44.34 -7.05
CA ASP A 204 20.12 -43.61 -7.94
C ASP A 204 19.94 -42.09 -7.77
N LEU A 205 21.04 -41.42 -7.41
CA LEU A 205 21.10 -39.99 -7.16
C LEU A 205 20.71 -39.17 -8.39
N ALA A 206 20.98 -39.67 -9.61
CA ALA A 206 20.66 -38.99 -10.86
C ALA A 206 19.14 -38.85 -11.08
N THR A 207 18.34 -39.70 -10.44
CA THR A 207 16.87 -39.71 -10.54
C THR A 207 16.18 -39.03 -9.34
N SER A 208 16.95 -38.40 -8.46
CA SER A 208 16.43 -37.77 -7.25
C SER A 208 15.59 -36.53 -7.58
N ASP A 209 14.29 -36.62 -7.29
CA ASP A 209 13.35 -35.50 -7.46
C ASP A 209 13.78 -34.27 -6.64
N ALA A 210 14.41 -34.49 -5.47
CA ALA A 210 14.91 -33.42 -4.61
C ALA A 210 16.05 -32.63 -5.28
N LEU A 211 17.00 -33.33 -5.90
CA LEU A 211 18.10 -32.70 -6.62
C LEU A 211 17.65 -32.08 -7.94
N GLN A 212 16.65 -32.66 -8.61
CA GLN A 212 16.06 -32.08 -9.81
C GLN A 212 15.42 -30.72 -9.51
N MET A 213 14.55 -30.64 -8.50
CA MET A 213 13.95 -29.36 -8.09
C MET A 213 14.99 -28.37 -7.57
N ALA A 214 15.99 -28.85 -6.82
CA ALA A 214 17.08 -27.98 -6.37
C ALA A 214 17.86 -27.40 -7.56
N ARG A 215 18.10 -28.18 -8.62
CA ARG A 215 18.79 -27.71 -9.84
C ARG A 215 17.95 -26.69 -10.62
N GLU A 216 16.63 -26.84 -10.63
CA GLU A 216 15.73 -25.87 -11.27
C GLU A 216 15.74 -24.52 -10.55
N ALA A 217 15.79 -24.51 -9.21
CA ALA A 217 15.82 -23.29 -8.41
C ALA A 217 17.25 -22.72 -8.18
N ASP A 218 18.27 -23.58 -8.20
CA ASP A 218 19.69 -23.25 -8.03
C ASP A 218 20.56 -24.05 -9.03
N PRO A 219 20.61 -23.61 -10.31
CA PRO A 219 21.36 -24.31 -11.36
C PRO A 219 22.85 -24.47 -11.04
N THR A 220 23.43 -23.52 -10.30
CA THR A 220 24.85 -23.52 -9.92
C THR A 220 25.17 -24.36 -8.69
N GLY A 221 24.15 -24.77 -7.92
CA GLY A 221 24.30 -25.49 -6.66
C GLY A 221 25.02 -24.68 -5.57
N TYR A 222 24.91 -23.34 -5.58
CA TYR A 222 25.59 -22.45 -4.63
C TYR A 222 24.98 -22.46 -3.23
N ARG A 223 23.65 -22.66 -3.13
CA ARG A 223 22.89 -22.65 -1.88
C ARG A 223 22.21 -23.99 -1.59
N THR A 224 22.65 -25.06 -2.26
CA THR A 224 22.11 -26.41 -2.12
C THR A 224 23.11 -27.34 -1.42
N ILE A 225 22.67 -27.96 -0.32
CA ILE A 225 23.40 -28.99 0.42
C ILE A 225 22.74 -30.33 0.15
N GLY A 226 23.52 -31.32 -0.27
CA GLY A 226 23.02 -32.69 -0.42
C GLY A 226 23.14 -33.49 0.88
N VAL A 227 22.09 -34.19 1.27
CA VAL A 227 22.12 -35.13 2.40
C VAL A 227 21.80 -36.52 1.88
N ILE A 228 22.71 -37.46 2.12
CA ILE A 228 22.58 -38.86 1.72
C ILE A 228 22.22 -39.69 2.95
N THR A 229 20.98 -40.18 3.02
CA THR A 229 20.49 -41.02 4.13
C THR A 229 20.60 -42.51 3.80
N LYS A 230 20.31 -43.40 4.76
CA LYS A 230 20.19 -44.85 4.52
C LYS A 230 21.45 -45.53 3.96
N LEU A 231 22.63 -45.04 4.35
CA LEU A 231 23.93 -45.59 3.91
C LEU A 231 24.20 -47.01 4.44
N ASP A 232 23.48 -47.42 5.48
CA ASP A 232 23.55 -48.71 6.15
C ASP A 232 22.80 -49.83 5.41
N ILE A 233 21.82 -49.48 4.58
CA ILE A 233 20.97 -50.43 3.82
C ILE A 233 21.24 -50.38 2.31
N MET A 234 22.48 -50.05 1.93
CA MET A 234 22.92 -50.16 0.54
C MET A 234 23.15 -51.62 0.14
N ASP A 235 23.05 -51.90 -1.16
CA ASP A 235 23.31 -53.22 -1.70
C ASP A 235 24.76 -53.63 -1.41
N ARG A 236 24.95 -54.86 -0.93
CA ARG A 236 26.28 -55.38 -0.57
C ARG A 236 27.23 -55.30 -1.77
N GLY A 237 28.40 -54.68 -1.56
CA GLY A 237 29.40 -54.46 -2.61
C GLY A 237 29.26 -53.12 -3.33
N THR A 238 28.25 -52.31 -3.02
CA THR A 238 28.14 -50.91 -3.46
C THR A 238 28.47 -49.94 -2.33
N ASP A 239 28.89 -48.72 -2.69
CA ASP A 239 29.12 -47.64 -1.75
C ASP A 239 28.72 -46.28 -2.34
N ALA A 240 28.45 -45.32 -1.47
CA ALA A 240 28.05 -43.96 -1.83
C ALA A 240 29.24 -42.98 -1.88
N ARG A 241 30.49 -43.45 -1.97
CA ARG A 241 31.67 -42.56 -1.97
C ARG A 241 31.60 -41.53 -3.09
N ASN A 242 31.16 -41.94 -4.28
CA ASN A 242 31.04 -41.05 -5.42
C ASN A 242 29.92 -40.01 -5.24
N PHE A 243 28.87 -40.34 -4.48
CA PHE A 243 27.82 -39.40 -4.10
C PHE A 243 28.36 -38.37 -3.10
N LEU A 244 29.03 -38.83 -2.04
CA LEU A 244 29.58 -37.97 -0.99
C LEU A 244 30.67 -37.01 -1.50
N LEU A 245 31.48 -37.47 -2.46
CA LEU A 245 32.51 -36.64 -3.11
C LEU A 245 31.94 -35.72 -4.21
N GLY A 246 30.63 -35.77 -4.49
CA GLY A 246 29.98 -34.94 -5.50
C GLY A 246 30.41 -35.23 -6.93
N LYS A 247 30.89 -36.46 -7.22
CA LYS A 247 31.35 -36.85 -8.56
C LYS A 247 30.20 -37.13 -9.53
N VAL A 248 29.02 -37.50 -9.01
CA VAL A 248 27.84 -37.84 -9.83
C VAL A 248 27.03 -36.58 -10.13
N VAL A 249 26.54 -35.92 -9.09
CA VAL A 249 25.88 -34.62 -9.20
C VAL A 249 26.72 -33.61 -8.40
N PRO A 250 27.38 -32.63 -9.03
CA PRO A 250 28.20 -31.68 -8.30
C PRO A 250 27.35 -30.59 -7.63
N LEU A 251 27.61 -30.34 -6.35
CA LEU A 251 27.06 -29.25 -5.53
C LEU A 251 28.20 -28.46 -4.88
N ARG A 252 28.13 -27.12 -4.86
CA ARG A 252 29.22 -26.28 -4.29
C ARG A 252 29.35 -26.43 -2.79
N LEU A 253 28.24 -26.67 -2.09
CA LEU A 253 28.25 -26.93 -0.64
C LEU A 253 28.53 -28.40 -0.30
N GLY A 254 28.61 -29.27 -1.31
CA GLY A 254 28.91 -30.69 -1.18
C GLY A 254 27.79 -31.52 -0.55
N TYR A 255 28.14 -32.76 -0.21
CA TYR A 255 27.22 -33.75 0.36
C TYR A 255 27.60 -34.10 1.79
N ILE A 256 26.61 -34.57 2.57
CA ILE A 256 26.80 -35.11 3.90
C ILE A 256 26.07 -36.44 4.02
N GLY A 257 26.79 -37.49 4.42
CA GLY A 257 26.23 -38.81 4.66
C GLY A 257 25.70 -38.94 6.08
N VAL A 258 24.51 -39.50 6.26
CA VAL A 258 23.89 -39.71 7.57
C VAL A 258 23.27 -41.09 7.68
N VAL A 259 23.37 -41.66 8.89
CA VAL A 259 22.68 -42.91 9.25
C VAL A 259 21.73 -42.60 10.40
N SER A 260 20.46 -42.94 10.21
CA SER A 260 19.38 -42.67 11.16
C SER A 260 18.77 -43.99 11.65
N ARG A 261 17.89 -43.91 12.65
CA ARG A 261 17.16 -45.08 13.16
C ARG A 261 16.32 -45.74 12.07
N SER A 262 16.39 -47.07 11.97
CA SER A 262 15.51 -47.88 11.13
C SER A 262 14.10 -47.97 11.73
N GLN A 263 13.12 -48.46 10.95
CA GLN A 263 11.75 -48.66 11.46
C GLN A 263 11.71 -49.60 12.66
N GLU A 264 12.59 -50.61 12.69
CA GLU A 264 12.72 -51.52 13.83
C GLU A 264 13.28 -50.81 15.07
N ASP A 265 14.34 -50.00 14.92
CA ASP A 265 14.88 -49.20 16.03
C ASP A 265 13.83 -48.28 16.63
N ILE A 266 12.95 -47.73 15.80
CA ILE A 266 11.86 -46.83 16.21
C ILE A 266 10.80 -47.60 16.98
N ASN A 267 10.38 -48.76 16.49
CA ASN A 267 9.42 -49.63 17.17
C ASN A 267 9.97 -50.10 18.53
N ASN A 268 11.29 -50.31 18.62
CA ASN A 268 12.00 -50.66 19.85
C ASN A 268 12.31 -49.46 20.75
N ASN A 269 11.81 -48.26 20.42
CA ASN A 269 12.02 -47.00 21.17
C ASN A 269 13.50 -46.67 21.44
N ARG A 270 14.39 -46.99 20.50
CA ARG A 270 15.80 -46.66 20.60
C ARG A 270 15.98 -45.15 20.71
N SER A 271 16.76 -44.71 21.70
CA SER A 271 17.00 -43.29 21.94
C SER A 271 17.81 -42.64 20.80
N ILE A 272 17.67 -41.33 20.63
CA ILE A 272 18.45 -40.59 19.62
C ILE A 272 19.93 -40.55 19.98
N ALA A 273 20.27 -40.47 21.27
CA ALA A 273 21.66 -40.54 21.72
C ALA A 273 22.33 -41.86 21.32
N ASP A 274 21.65 -43.00 21.53
CA ASP A 274 22.16 -44.32 21.12
C ASP A 274 22.27 -44.47 19.60
N ALA A 275 21.40 -43.76 18.85
CA ALA A 275 21.46 -43.72 17.40
C ALA A 275 22.68 -42.94 16.91
N LEU A 276 22.98 -41.78 17.50
CA LEU A 276 24.16 -40.99 17.19
C LEU A 276 25.46 -41.74 17.50
N SER A 277 25.53 -42.43 18.64
CA SER A 277 26.70 -43.28 18.97
C SER A 277 26.88 -44.45 18.00
N HIS A 278 25.79 -44.97 17.44
CA HIS A 278 25.86 -46.02 16.43
C HIS A 278 26.23 -45.50 15.05
N GLU A 279 25.73 -44.32 14.68
CA GLU A 279 26.14 -43.62 13.47
C GLU A 279 27.67 -43.38 13.49
N GLU A 280 28.20 -42.91 14.60
CA GLU A 280 29.64 -42.70 14.78
C GLU A 280 30.43 -44.02 14.63
N LYS A 281 29.98 -45.09 15.28
CA LYS A 281 30.59 -46.42 15.16
C LYS A 281 30.52 -46.94 13.72
N PHE A 282 29.40 -46.76 13.03
CA PHE A 282 29.24 -47.17 11.64
C PHE A 282 30.26 -46.48 10.74
N PHE A 283 30.38 -45.15 10.82
CA PHE A 283 31.32 -44.42 9.98
C PHE A 283 32.79 -44.70 10.32
N ASN A 284 33.12 -44.88 11.60
CA ASN A 284 34.48 -45.21 12.02
C ASN A 284 34.91 -46.62 11.59
N ASN A 285 33.99 -47.59 11.64
CA ASN A 285 34.30 -48.99 11.33
C ASN A 285 34.17 -49.32 9.83
N HIS A 286 33.47 -48.49 9.04
CA HIS A 286 33.25 -48.78 7.62
C HIS A 286 34.52 -48.52 6.79
N PRO A 287 35.00 -49.50 5.98
CA PRO A 287 36.29 -49.40 5.28
C PRO A 287 36.36 -48.25 4.28
N VAL A 288 35.21 -47.87 3.69
CA VAL A 288 35.15 -46.79 2.70
C VAL A 288 34.91 -45.41 3.34
N TYR A 289 34.07 -45.34 4.38
CA TYR A 289 33.57 -44.07 4.92
C TYR A 289 34.42 -43.52 6.07
N SER A 290 35.26 -44.36 6.70
CA SER A 290 36.20 -43.94 7.74
C SER A 290 37.16 -42.84 7.26
N SER A 291 37.57 -42.91 5.99
CA SER A 291 38.38 -41.88 5.32
C SER A 291 37.64 -40.56 5.05
N LEU A 292 36.31 -40.54 5.17
CA LEU A 292 35.42 -39.41 4.87
C LEU A 292 34.71 -38.86 6.11
N SER A 293 35.28 -39.04 7.30
CA SER A 293 34.69 -38.62 8.58
C SER A 293 34.28 -37.14 8.63
N GLY A 294 34.95 -36.27 7.87
CA GLY A 294 34.60 -34.84 7.76
C GLY A 294 33.30 -34.54 6.98
N CYS A 295 32.76 -35.52 6.24
CA CYS A 295 31.53 -35.40 5.43
C CYS A 295 30.43 -36.37 5.89
N CYS A 296 30.58 -37.00 7.05
CA CYS A 296 29.65 -38.02 7.54
C CYS A 296 29.20 -37.70 8.97
N GLY A 297 27.94 -37.98 9.27
CA GLY A 297 27.34 -37.87 10.60
C GLY A 297 26.44 -36.65 10.79
N ILE A 298 25.39 -36.82 11.59
CA ILE A 298 24.48 -35.74 12.01
C ILE A 298 25.22 -34.60 12.73
N PRO A 299 26.22 -34.85 13.61
CA PRO A 299 26.96 -33.75 14.23
C PRO A 299 27.73 -32.89 13.22
N GLN A 300 28.26 -33.49 12.15
CA GLN A 300 28.93 -32.74 11.09
C GLN A 300 27.93 -31.99 10.22
N LEU A 301 26.75 -32.57 9.94
CA LEU A 301 25.64 -31.89 9.29
C LEU A 301 25.25 -30.62 10.06
N GLY A 302 25.01 -30.72 11.37
CA GLY A 302 24.64 -29.57 12.20
C GLY A 302 25.69 -28.46 12.17
N ARG A 303 26.98 -28.80 12.34
CA ARG A 303 28.08 -27.81 12.29
C ARG A 303 28.19 -27.14 10.92
N LYS A 304 28.17 -27.92 9.84
CA LYS A 304 28.31 -27.41 8.47
C LYS A 304 27.11 -26.56 8.08
N LEU A 305 25.90 -26.97 8.45
CA LEU A 305 24.68 -26.22 8.20
C LEU A 305 24.69 -24.87 8.92
N ASN A 306 25.14 -24.82 10.17
CA ASN A 306 25.27 -23.57 10.92
C ASN A 306 26.30 -22.61 10.29
N GLN A 307 27.47 -23.13 9.88
CA GLN A 307 28.49 -22.32 9.19
C GLN A 307 28.00 -21.76 7.86
N ILE A 308 27.28 -22.57 7.07
CA ILE A 308 26.70 -22.14 5.79
C ILE A 308 25.62 -21.10 6.03
N LEU A 309 24.70 -21.36 6.98
CA LEU A 309 23.63 -20.43 7.32
C LEU A 309 24.18 -19.07 7.77
N GLU A 310 25.22 -19.05 8.60
CA GLU A 310 25.85 -17.81 9.05
C GLU A 310 26.50 -17.02 7.91
N ARG A 311 27.23 -17.69 7.01
CA ARG A 311 27.81 -17.04 5.82
C ARG A 311 26.72 -16.51 4.90
N HIS A 312 25.68 -17.30 4.68
CA HIS A 312 24.54 -16.93 3.85
C HIS A 312 23.78 -15.73 4.41
N ILE A 313 23.51 -15.72 5.72
CA ILE A 313 22.91 -14.57 6.41
C ILE A 313 23.79 -13.34 6.17
N ARG A 314 25.12 -13.41 6.35
CA ARG A 314 26.00 -12.25 6.10
C ARG A 314 25.93 -11.74 4.67
N THR A 315 25.79 -12.61 3.68
CA THR A 315 25.67 -12.23 2.27
C THR A 315 24.33 -11.58 1.94
N VAL A 316 23.23 -12.08 2.51
CA VAL A 316 21.86 -11.63 2.22
C VAL A 316 21.44 -10.43 3.10
N PHE A 317 22.05 -10.25 4.27
CA PHE A 317 21.63 -9.22 5.21
C PHE A 317 21.65 -7.77 4.67
N PRO A 318 22.65 -7.34 3.86
CA PRO A 318 22.66 -6.00 3.29
C PRO A 318 21.49 -5.74 2.32
N SER A 319 21.14 -6.72 1.46
CA SER A 319 20.00 -6.57 0.55
C SER A 319 18.70 -6.55 1.32
N LEU A 320 18.53 -7.46 2.29
CA LEU A 320 17.37 -7.48 3.19
C LEU A 320 17.17 -6.15 3.92
N LYS A 321 18.24 -5.52 4.40
CA LYS A 321 18.20 -4.20 5.04
C LYS A 321 17.74 -3.11 4.07
N SER A 322 18.23 -3.14 2.82
CA SER A 322 17.82 -2.18 1.79
C SER A 322 16.34 -2.33 1.44
N GLU A 323 15.87 -3.58 1.31
CA GLU A 323 14.48 -3.94 1.01
C GLU A 323 13.54 -3.47 2.12
N LEU A 324 13.88 -3.76 3.39
CA LEU A 324 13.18 -3.25 4.57
C LEU A 324 13.10 -1.73 4.62
N ASN A 325 14.21 -1.03 4.32
CA ASN A 325 14.21 0.43 4.30
C ASN A 325 13.34 1.01 3.18
N SER A 326 13.29 0.34 2.03
CA SER A 326 12.42 0.73 0.92
C SER A 326 10.94 0.56 1.30
N GLU A 327 10.59 -0.54 1.95
CA GLU A 327 9.23 -0.78 2.45
C GLU A 327 8.83 0.22 3.55
N ILE A 328 9.73 0.53 4.50
CA ILE A 328 9.49 1.58 5.50
C ILE A 328 9.21 2.92 4.84
N PHE A 329 9.93 3.25 3.77
CA PHE A 329 9.71 4.49 3.03
C PHE A 329 8.36 4.49 2.28
N SER A 330 8.02 3.38 1.63
CA SER A 330 6.74 3.20 0.92
C SER A 330 5.54 3.31 1.86
N VAL A 331 5.56 2.54 2.96
CA VAL A 331 4.55 2.58 4.01
C VAL A 331 4.51 3.96 4.67
N GLY A 332 5.66 4.58 4.90
CA GLY A 332 5.73 5.95 5.43
C GLY A 332 5.12 6.99 4.50
N LYS A 333 5.25 6.83 3.18
CA LYS A 333 4.56 7.68 2.18
C LYS A 333 3.05 7.47 2.24
N GLY A 334 2.58 6.22 2.31
CA GLY A 334 1.17 5.90 2.50
C GLY A 334 0.59 6.45 3.81
N LEU A 335 1.34 6.33 4.91
CA LEU A 335 0.92 6.87 6.21
C LEU A 335 0.74 8.40 6.15
N ARG A 336 1.61 9.11 5.43
CA ARG A 336 1.46 10.56 5.22
C ARG A 336 0.21 10.91 4.44
N THR A 337 -0.22 10.09 3.47
CA THR A 337 -1.49 10.31 2.76
C THR A 337 -2.72 10.12 3.65
N TYR A 338 -2.65 9.25 4.67
CA TYR A 338 -3.74 9.08 5.63
C TYR A 338 -3.82 10.20 6.69
N GLY A 339 -2.79 11.05 6.79
CA GLY A 339 -2.74 12.15 7.74
C GLY A 339 -2.42 11.73 9.17
N ARG A 340 -2.66 12.62 10.13
CA ARG A 340 -2.36 12.40 11.56
C ARG A 340 -3.56 11.74 12.25
N ALA A 341 -3.29 10.77 13.12
CA ALA A 341 -4.32 10.18 13.98
C ALA A 341 -4.94 11.25 14.89
N LEU A 342 -6.27 11.29 14.94
CA LEU A 342 -7.05 12.25 15.73
C LEU A 342 -7.10 11.81 17.20
N GLU A 343 -6.54 12.60 18.11
CA GLU A 343 -6.82 12.46 19.55
C GLU A 343 -8.14 13.17 19.95
N PRO A 344 -8.76 12.87 21.12
CA PRO A 344 -10.12 13.31 21.41
C PRO A 344 -10.25 14.83 21.57
N ASP A 345 -11.32 15.34 20.95
CA ASP A 345 -12.05 16.62 21.04
C ASP A 345 -11.30 17.95 20.84
N VAL A 346 -10.09 18.14 21.35
CA VAL A 346 -9.39 19.45 21.22
C VAL A 346 -8.75 19.61 19.83
N GLU A 347 -8.22 18.53 19.26
CA GLU A 347 -7.56 18.56 17.95
C GLU A 347 -8.56 18.66 16.78
N LYS A 348 -9.81 18.21 16.97
CA LYS A 348 -10.85 18.22 15.92
C LYS A 348 -11.19 19.64 15.46
N GLY A 349 -11.30 20.58 16.40
CA GLY A 349 -11.57 21.99 16.11
C GLY A 349 -10.43 22.65 15.33
N VAL A 350 -9.18 22.37 15.71
CA VAL A 350 -7.98 22.88 15.03
C VAL A 350 -7.88 22.34 13.61
N ILE A 351 -8.19 21.06 13.41
CA ILE A 351 -8.15 20.42 12.09
C ILE A 351 -9.25 20.97 11.20
N LEU A 352 -10.47 21.13 11.72
CA LEU A 352 -11.56 21.78 10.97
C LEU A 352 -11.16 23.19 10.54
N LEU A 353 -10.60 24.00 11.45
CA LEU A 353 -10.17 25.36 11.14
C LEU A 353 -9.06 25.39 10.09
N ASN A 354 -8.11 24.46 10.15
CA ASN A 354 -7.06 24.33 9.13
C ASN A 354 -7.64 23.94 7.76
N ILE A 355 -8.58 22.99 7.71
CA ILE A 355 -9.27 22.60 6.48
C ILE A 355 -10.03 23.79 5.88
N LEU A 356 -10.76 24.54 6.71
CA LEU A 356 -11.50 25.73 6.27
C LEU A 356 -10.57 26.84 5.80
N SER A 357 -9.48 27.14 6.51
CA SER A 357 -8.49 28.15 6.10
C SER A 357 -7.88 27.80 4.73
N LYS A 358 -7.46 26.54 4.56
CA LYS A 358 -6.93 26.05 3.28
C LYS A 358 -7.96 26.14 2.16
N TYR A 359 -9.23 25.83 2.43
CA TYR A 359 -10.29 25.97 1.45
C TYR A 359 -10.47 27.44 1.03
N CYS A 360 -10.52 28.37 1.99
CA CYS A 360 -10.65 29.81 1.70
C CYS A 360 -9.44 30.33 0.91
N GLU A 361 -8.22 29.95 1.31
CA GLU A 361 -7.00 30.31 0.58
C GLU A 361 -7.00 29.76 -0.85
N ALA A 362 -7.43 28.51 -1.04
CA ALA A 362 -7.53 27.89 -2.36
C ALA A 362 -8.60 28.56 -3.24
N PHE A 363 -9.76 28.90 -2.67
CA PHE A 363 -10.83 29.59 -3.38
C PHE A 363 -10.39 30.98 -3.85
N SER A 364 -9.79 31.77 -2.96
CA SER A 364 -9.22 33.08 -3.29
C SER A 364 -8.08 32.95 -4.29
N ALA A 365 -7.19 31.96 -4.16
CA ALA A 365 -6.11 31.74 -5.11
C ALA A 365 -6.61 31.40 -6.52
N MET A 366 -7.69 30.63 -6.66
CA MET A 366 -8.30 30.36 -7.97
C MET A 366 -9.00 31.58 -8.58
N LEU A 367 -9.60 32.43 -7.75
CA LEU A 367 -10.15 33.71 -8.21
C LEU A 367 -9.05 34.69 -8.64
N ASP A 368 -7.94 34.75 -7.91
CA ASP A 368 -6.82 35.65 -8.23
C ASP A 368 -5.91 35.11 -9.34
N GLY A 369 -6.12 33.87 -9.81
CA GLY A 369 -5.23 33.20 -10.77
C GLY A 369 -3.87 32.82 -10.21
N ARG A 370 -3.76 32.64 -8.89
CA ARG A 370 -2.55 32.23 -8.15
C ARG A 370 -2.54 30.74 -7.79
N SER A 371 -3.41 29.93 -8.41
CA SER A 371 -3.50 28.49 -8.14
C SER A 371 -2.23 27.75 -8.61
N GLN A 372 -1.80 26.75 -7.82
CA GLN A 372 -0.61 25.94 -8.15
C GLN A 372 -0.87 24.98 -9.32
N ASP A 373 -2.11 24.52 -9.47
CA ASP A 373 -2.53 23.63 -10.56
C ASP A 373 -3.19 24.44 -11.69
N ILE A 374 -2.35 25.01 -12.57
CA ILE A 374 -2.82 25.78 -13.73
C ILE A 374 -3.18 24.80 -14.86
N ALA A 375 -4.47 24.67 -15.15
CA ALA A 375 -4.94 23.90 -16.31
C ALA A 375 -4.49 24.59 -17.62
N THR A 376 -3.87 23.82 -18.53
CA THR A 376 -3.38 24.34 -19.82
C THR A 376 -4.39 24.22 -20.96
N THR A 377 -5.51 23.54 -20.72
CA THR A 377 -6.50 23.18 -21.76
C THR A 377 -7.70 24.11 -21.80
N GLU A 378 -8.13 24.66 -20.66
CA GLU A 378 -9.33 25.49 -20.56
C GLU A 378 -9.08 26.68 -19.62
N LEU A 379 -9.74 27.81 -19.93
CA LEU A 379 -9.79 28.97 -19.03
C LEU A 379 -10.72 28.66 -17.86
N LEU A 380 -10.18 28.73 -16.64
CA LEU A 380 -10.89 28.48 -15.39
C LEU A 380 -10.72 29.65 -14.42
N GLY A 381 -11.58 29.73 -13.41
CA GLY A 381 -11.37 30.63 -12.27
C GLY A 381 -11.54 32.10 -12.64
N GLY A 382 -10.71 32.96 -12.05
CA GLY A 382 -10.74 34.40 -12.30
C GLY A 382 -10.52 34.80 -13.77
N ALA A 383 -9.65 34.07 -14.48
CA ALA A 383 -9.38 34.33 -15.89
C ALA A 383 -10.62 34.06 -16.77
N ARG A 384 -11.42 33.04 -16.42
CA ARG A 384 -12.68 32.75 -17.10
C ARG A 384 -13.74 33.81 -16.82
N ILE A 385 -13.85 34.26 -15.57
CA ILE A 385 -14.74 35.36 -15.19
C ILE A 385 -14.37 36.64 -15.97
N HIS A 386 -13.07 36.96 -16.07
CA HIS A 386 -12.61 38.10 -16.85
C HIS A 386 -12.96 37.96 -18.34
N TYR A 387 -12.83 36.77 -18.92
CA TYR A 387 -13.25 36.48 -20.29
C TYR A 387 -14.76 36.67 -20.50
N ILE A 388 -15.58 36.25 -19.52
CA ILE A 388 -17.04 36.47 -19.56
C ILE A 388 -17.34 37.96 -19.64
N PHE A 389 -16.73 38.78 -18.78
CA PHE A 389 -16.95 40.23 -18.78
C PHE A 389 -16.45 40.93 -20.05
N GLN A 390 -15.23 40.63 -20.52
CA GLN A 390 -14.62 41.38 -21.61
C GLN A 390 -15.03 40.90 -22.99
N THR A 391 -15.21 39.58 -23.18
CA THR A 391 -15.44 39.01 -24.50
C THR A 391 -16.88 38.59 -24.69
N THR A 392 -17.47 37.88 -23.71
CA THR A 392 -18.82 37.33 -23.88
C THR A 392 -19.87 38.44 -23.75
N PHE A 393 -19.81 39.20 -22.66
CA PHE A 393 -20.78 40.26 -22.40
C PHE A 393 -20.70 41.41 -23.42
N VAL A 394 -19.50 41.87 -23.78
CA VAL A 394 -19.33 42.93 -24.78
C VAL A 394 -19.89 42.51 -26.14
N LYS A 395 -19.63 41.26 -26.59
CA LYS A 395 -20.22 40.74 -27.83
C LYS A 395 -21.74 40.67 -27.76
N SER A 396 -22.29 40.17 -26.65
CA SER A 396 -23.74 40.14 -26.45
C SER A 396 -24.38 41.53 -26.48
N LEU A 397 -23.69 42.57 -25.99
CA LEU A 397 -24.15 43.96 -26.12
C LEU A 397 -23.99 44.52 -27.54
N GLU A 398 -22.97 44.09 -28.28
CA GLU A 398 -22.77 44.51 -29.67
C GLU A 398 -23.80 43.92 -30.64
N GLU A 399 -24.27 42.71 -30.34
CA GLU A 399 -25.32 41.99 -31.09
C GLU A 399 -26.71 42.60 -30.93
N VAL A 400 -26.97 43.35 -29.85
CA VAL A 400 -28.25 44.08 -29.67
C VAL A 400 -28.33 45.22 -30.69
N ASP A 401 -29.14 45.06 -31.73
CA ASP A 401 -29.35 46.10 -32.74
C ASP A 401 -30.16 47.27 -32.12
N PRO A 402 -29.59 48.50 -32.08
CA PRO A 402 -30.26 49.67 -31.52
C PRO A 402 -31.53 50.11 -32.26
N CYS A 403 -31.86 49.49 -33.41
CA CYS A 403 -33.01 49.84 -34.25
C CYS A 403 -33.91 48.63 -34.59
N GLU A 404 -33.66 47.43 -34.08
CA GLU A 404 -34.32 46.19 -34.53
C GLU A 404 -35.85 46.27 -34.47
N ASP A 405 -36.36 46.90 -33.40
CA ASP A 405 -37.78 47.07 -33.12
C ASP A 405 -38.29 48.52 -33.33
N LEU A 406 -37.56 49.34 -34.08
CA LEU A 406 -37.91 50.73 -34.38
C LEU A 406 -38.24 50.90 -35.86
N THR A 407 -39.52 50.77 -36.22
CA THR A 407 -39.95 51.07 -37.58
C THR A 407 -40.18 52.57 -37.78
N ASP A 408 -40.05 53.07 -39.02
CA ASP A 408 -40.41 54.45 -39.37
C ASP A 408 -41.86 54.78 -39.00
N ALA A 409 -42.74 53.77 -39.01
CA ALA A 409 -44.13 53.90 -38.56
C ALA A 409 -44.23 54.14 -37.05
N ASP A 410 -43.43 53.43 -36.23
CA ASP A 410 -43.40 53.63 -34.77
C ASP A 410 -42.86 55.00 -34.39
N ILE A 411 -41.80 55.46 -35.08
CA ILE A 411 -41.24 56.81 -34.90
C ILE A 411 -42.30 57.86 -35.27
N TRP A 412 -42.96 57.68 -36.42
CA TRP A 412 -44.01 58.59 -36.87
C TRP A 412 -45.20 58.61 -35.91
N MET A 413 -45.67 57.45 -35.44
CA MET A 413 -46.74 57.33 -34.45
C MET A 413 -46.36 57.98 -33.12
N ALA A 414 -45.13 57.80 -32.64
CA ALA A 414 -44.64 58.44 -31.42
C ALA A 414 -44.63 59.97 -31.54
N ILE A 415 -44.21 60.51 -32.70
CA ILE A 415 -44.25 61.95 -32.98
C ILE A 415 -45.69 62.47 -33.01
N GLN A 416 -46.60 61.80 -33.73
CA GLN A 416 -48.00 62.21 -33.82
C GLN A 416 -48.68 62.21 -32.45
N ASN A 417 -48.45 61.17 -31.64
CA ASN A 417 -48.99 61.07 -30.28
C ASN A 417 -48.44 62.16 -29.35
N ALA A 418 -47.18 62.57 -29.50
CA ALA A 418 -46.58 63.65 -28.71
C ALA A 418 -47.02 65.06 -29.14
N VAL A 419 -47.33 65.25 -30.43
CA VAL A 419 -47.85 66.53 -30.97
C VAL A 419 -49.30 66.75 -30.56
N GLY A 420 -50.11 65.68 -30.52
CA GLY A 420 -51.49 65.71 -30.04
C GLY A 420 -52.37 66.67 -30.87
N LEU A 421 -53.20 67.47 -30.21
CA LEU A 421 -54.14 68.40 -30.86
C LEU A 421 -53.49 69.72 -31.35
N LYS A 422 -52.19 69.92 -31.12
CA LYS A 422 -51.50 71.20 -31.42
C LYS A 422 -50.71 71.08 -32.71
N ASN A 423 -50.82 72.05 -33.61
CA ASN A 423 -49.91 72.16 -34.76
C ASN A 423 -48.54 72.66 -34.27
N SER A 424 -47.59 71.75 -34.04
CA SER A 424 -46.22 72.10 -33.64
C SER A 424 -45.34 72.38 -34.86
N LEU A 425 -44.60 73.49 -34.84
CA LEU A 425 -43.59 73.83 -35.86
C LEU A 425 -42.27 73.05 -35.67
N PHE A 426 -42.11 72.37 -34.52
CA PHE A 426 -40.91 71.59 -34.16
C PHE A 426 -41.29 70.19 -33.67
N VAL A 427 -40.39 69.22 -33.87
CA VAL A 427 -40.56 67.85 -33.35
C VAL A 427 -40.33 67.86 -31.83
N PRO A 428 -41.27 67.36 -31.00
CA PRO A 428 -41.08 67.28 -29.55
C PRO A 428 -39.90 66.36 -29.18
N GLU A 429 -39.26 66.60 -28.02
CA GLU A 429 -38.19 65.74 -27.49
C GLU A 429 -38.73 64.44 -26.85
N VAL A 430 -39.99 64.44 -26.42
CA VAL A 430 -40.64 63.32 -25.70
C VAL A 430 -40.66 61.99 -26.49
N PRO A 431 -40.98 61.95 -27.80
CA PRO A 431 -40.84 60.72 -28.61
C PRO A 431 -39.43 60.14 -28.57
N PHE A 432 -38.41 61.00 -28.64
CA PHE A 432 -37.02 60.55 -28.59
C PHE A 432 -36.69 59.90 -27.24
N GLU A 433 -37.14 60.50 -26.13
CA GLU A 433 -36.96 59.90 -24.80
C GLU A 433 -37.65 58.54 -24.65
N VAL A 434 -38.88 58.41 -25.17
CA VAL A 434 -39.65 57.15 -25.11
C VAL A 434 -38.98 56.05 -25.93
N LEU A 435 -38.51 56.37 -27.14
CA LEU A 435 -37.86 55.40 -28.01
C LEU A 435 -36.49 54.98 -27.45
N VAL A 436 -35.71 55.92 -26.89
CA VAL A 436 -34.42 55.61 -26.25
C VAL A 436 -34.60 54.77 -24.98
N LYS A 437 -35.61 55.06 -24.15
CA LYS A 437 -35.93 54.23 -22.97
C LYS A 437 -36.23 52.79 -23.34
N ARG A 438 -37.00 52.57 -24.42
CA ARG A 438 -37.29 51.23 -24.94
C ARG A 438 -36.03 50.49 -25.38
N GLN A 439 -35.08 51.19 -26.01
CA GLN A 439 -33.80 50.61 -26.42
C GLN A 439 -32.86 50.30 -25.24
N ILE A 440 -32.85 51.15 -24.20
CA ILE A 440 -32.05 50.90 -22.98
C ILE A 440 -32.57 49.67 -22.23
N ALA A 441 -33.89 49.45 -22.20
CA ALA A 441 -34.49 48.28 -21.55
C ALA A 441 -34.05 46.94 -22.17
N MET A 442 -33.69 46.92 -23.46
CA MET A 442 -33.19 45.71 -24.13
C MET A 442 -31.82 45.24 -23.61
N LEU A 443 -31.10 46.11 -22.88
CA LEU A 443 -29.80 45.78 -22.28
C LEU A 443 -29.92 44.94 -20.98
N LEU A 444 -31.14 44.77 -20.45
CA LEU A 444 -31.38 44.03 -19.21
C LEU A 444 -31.09 42.55 -19.35
N GLU A 445 -31.66 41.89 -20.36
CA GLU A 445 -31.50 40.44 -20.51
C GLU A 445 -30.02 40.03 -20.74
N PRO A 446 -29.23 40.69 -21.61
CA PRO A 446 -27.80 40.40 -21.73
C PRO A 446 -27.01 40.58 -20.43
N SER A 447 -27.41 41.55 -19.59
CA SER A 447 -26.77 41.82 -18.30
C SER A 447 -27.09 40.74 -17.26
N LEU A 448 -28.34 40.29 -17.20
CA LEU A 448 -28.75 39.17 -16.36
C LEU A 448 -28.13 37.84 -16.83
N GLN A 449 -27.97 37.65 -18.14
CA GLN A 449 -27.30 36.48 -18.69
C GLN A 449 -25.81 36.44 -18.31
N CYS A 450 -25.13 37.59 -18.33
CA CYS A 450 -23.75 37.72 -17.84
C CYS A 450 -23.64 37.30 -16.37
N LEU A 451 -24.55 37.77 -15.51
CA LEU A 451 -24.59 37.39 -14.09
C LEU A 451 -24.73 35.86 -13.92
N ARG A 452 -25.61 35.21 -14.69
CA ARG A 452 -25.78 33.75 -14.67
C ARG A 452 -24.50 33.01 -15.05
N TYR A 453 -23.78 33.47 -16.09
CA TYR A 453 -22.50 32.87 -16.47
C TYR A 453 -21.42 33.00 -15.40
N VAL A 454 -21.36 34.14 -14.71
CA VAL A 454 -20.44 34.35 -13.58
C VAL A 454 -20.81 33.43 -12.41
N TYR A 455 -22.10 33.31 -12.09
CA TYR A 455 -22.59 32.40 -11.05
C TYR A 455 -22.20 30.94 -11.31
N ASP A 456 -22.38 30.45 -12.54
CA ASP A 456 -22.00 29.09 -12.92
C ASP A 456 -20.50 28.86 -12.78
N GLU A 457 -19.68 29.86 -13.11
CA GLU A 457 -18.23 29.75 -12.94
C GLU A 457 -17.82 29.76 -11.46
N LEU A 458 -18.43 30.58 -10.62
CA LEU A 458 -18.19 30.58 -9.17
C LEU A 458 -18.55 29.24 -8.52
N LEU A 459 -19.63 28.59 -8.96
CA LEU A 459 -19.99 27.23 -8.53
C LEU A 459 -18.98 26.17 -8.98
N LYS A 460 -18.37 26.33 -10.16
CA LYS A 460 -17.32 25.41 -10.60
C LYS A 460 -16.06 25.58 -9.75
N ILE A 461 -15.68 26.82 -9.43
CA ILE A 461 -14.55 27.12 -8.55
C ILE A 461 -14.77 26.48 -7.17
N SER A 462 -15.96 26.62 -6.58
CA SER A 462 -16.23 26.04 -5.25
C SER A 462 -16.06 24.51 -5.24
N ARG A 463 -16.48 23.84 -6.32
CA ARG A 463 -16.33 22.38 -6.47
C ARG A 463 -14.90 21.96 -6.81
N ALA A 464 -14.14 22.81 -7.50
CA ALA A 464 -12.75 22.53 -7.87
C ALA A 464 -11.77 22.76 -6.71
N CYS A 465 -12.17 23.50 -5.66
CA CYS A 465 -11.46 23.60 -4.37
C CYS A 465 -11.50 22.27 -3.58
N GLU A 466 -11.17 21.14 -4.20
CA GLU A 466 -10.99 19.88 -3.48
C GLU A 466 -9.62 19.87 -2.81
N ALA A 467 -9.53 20.41 -1.59
CA ALA A 467 -8.36 20.11 -0.77
C ALA A 467 -8.28 18.59 -0.57
N ALA A 468 -7.09 17.99 -0.75
CA ALA A 468 -6.89 16.55 -0.53
C ALA A 468 -7.39 16.10 0.86
N ASP A 469 -7.30 17.00 1.84
CA ASP A 469 -7.77 16.80 3.21
C ASP A 469 -9.31 16.68 3.32
N LEU A 470 -10.06 17.33 2.43
CA LEU A 470 -11.54 17.29 2.38
C LEU A 470 -12.08 15.98 1.79
N GLN A 471 -11.29 15.27 0.97
CA GLN A 471 -11.66 13.95 0.44
C GLN A 471 -11.77 12.90 1.56
N SER A 472 -10.98 13.06 2.62
CA SER A 472 -11.00 12.21 3.81
C SER A 472 -12.26 12.38 4.67
N PHE A 473 -13.06 13.45 4.46
CA PHE A 473 -14.26 13.76 5.23
C PHE A 473 -15.50 13.98 4.34
N PRO A 474 -16.17 12.89 3.88
CA PRO A 474 -17.26 12.98 2.90
C PRO A 474 -18.47 13.79 3.36
N VAL A 475 -18.78 13.74 4.66
CA VAL A 475 -19.92 14.48 5.25
C VAL A 475 -19.62 15.97 5.33
N LEU A 476 -18.40 16.34 5.74
CA LEU A 476 -17.95 17.74 5.79
C LEU A 476 -17.96 18.36 4.39
N ARG A 477 -17.45 17.62 3.39
CA ARG A 477 -17.47 18.04 1.98
C ARG A 477 -18.87 18.39 1.51
N ARG A 478 -19.84 17.46 1.66
CA ARG A 478 -21.24 17.73 1.26
C ARG A 478 -21.80 18.96 1.94
N ARG A 479 -21.50 19.14 3.23
CA ARG A 479 -21.99 20.29 3.99
C ARG A 479 -21.36 21.61 3.51
N MET A 480 -20.08 21.62 3.17
CA MET A 480 -19.43 22.80 2.59
C MET A 480 -20.00 23.15 1.21
N ASP A 481 -20.21 22.16 0.34
CA ASP A 481 -20.83 22.35 -0.97
C ASP A 481 -22.25 22.94 -0.85
N ASP A 482 -23.05 22.44 0.09
CA ASP A 482 -24.40 22.94 0.36
C ASP A 482 -24.39 24.40 0.84
N ILE A 483 -23.49 24.74 1.77
CA ILE A 483 -23.36 26.10 2.33
C ILE A 483 -22.89 27.07 1.26
N MET A 484 -21.83 26.73 0.51
CA MET A 484 -21.33 27.60 -0.56
C MET A 484 -22.34 27.75 -1.68
N GLY A 485 -23.04 26.68 -2.06
CA GLY A 485 -24.11 26.75 -3.04
C GLY A 485 -25.26 27.66 -2.57
N LYS A 486 -25.61 27.62 -1.28
CA LYS A 486 -26.63 28.52 -0.71
C LYS A 486 -26.15 29.97 -0.70
N PHE A 487 -24.93 30.22 -0.22
CA PHE A 487 -24.33 31.56 -0.18
C PHE A 487 -24.31 32.23 -1.57
N LEU A 488 -23.85 31.51 -2.60
CA LEU A 488 -23.83 32.03 -3.97
C LEU A 488 -25.25 32.28 -4.53
N ARG A 489 -26.24 31.46 -4.16
CA ARG A 489 -27.64 31.67 -4.57
C ARG A 489 -28.26 32.89 -3.90
N ASP A 490 -28.00 33.07 -2.61
CA ASP A 490 -28.54 34.18 -1.84
C ASP A 490 -27.96 35.52 -2.33
N GLY A 491 -26.72 35.52 -2.84
CA GLY A 491 -26.08 36.66 -3.50
C GLY A 491 -26.61 37.01 -4.90
N LEU A 492 -27.40 36.13 -5.55
CA LEU A 492 -27.90 36.36 -6.91
C LEU A 492 -28.96 37.47 -6.94
N LYS A 493 -29.98 37.41 -6.06
CA LYS A 493 -31.08 38.39 -6.04
C LYS A 493 -30.62 39.83 -5.79
N PRO A 494 -29.73 40.12 -4.82
CA PRO A 494 -29.19 41.46 -4.65
C PRO A 494 -28.45 41.97 -5.90
N ALA A 495 -27.71 41.09 -6.57
CA ALA A 495 -27.00 41.45 -7.81
C ALA A 495 -27.97 41.69 -8.97
N GLU A 496 -29.01 40.87 -9.14
CA GLU A 496 -30.08 41.09 -10.12
C GLU A 496 -30.77 42.44 -9.90
N ASN A 497 -31.20 42.72 -8.66
CA ASN A 497 -31.81 44.00 -8.31
C ASN A 497 -30.87 45.19 -8.60
N MET A 498 -29.58 45.05 -8.33
CA MET A 498 -28.60 46.09 -8.63
C MET A 498 -28.47 46.33 -10.15
N ILE A 499 -28.45 45.27 -10.95
CA ILE A 499 -28.42 45.37 -12.42
C ILE A 499 -29.68 46.05 -12.94
N GLU A 500 -30.85 45.65 -12.44
CA GLU A 500 -32.14 46.28 -12.77
C GLU A 500 -32.13 47.77 -12.45
N ASN A 501 -31.70 48.14 -11.23
CA ASN A 501 -31.60 49.54 -10.79
C ASN A 501 -30.65 50.37 -11.67
N LEU A 502 -29.51 49.79 -12.09
CA LEU A 502 -28.54 50.50 -12.94
C LEU A 502 -29.12 50.82 -14.31
N ILE A 503 -29.87 49.87 -14.88
CA ILE A 503 -30.51 50.05 -16.19
C ILE A 503 -31.68 51.03 -16.08
N GLU A 504 -32.44 50.94 -14.98
CA GLU A 504 -33.50 51.91 -14.69
C GLU A 504 -32.94 53.32 -14.53
N MET A 505 -31.81 53.49 -13.84
CA MET A 505 -31.15 54.80 -13.70
C MET A 505 -30.69 55.38 -15.03
N GLU A 506 -30.10 54.58 -15.94
CA GLU A 506 -29.75 55.08 -17.27
C GLU A 506 -30.99 55.37 -18.13
N SER A 507 -32.12 54.69 -17.90
CA SER A 507 -33.40 55.00 -18.54
C SER A 507 -34.00 56.34 -18.06
N LEU A 508 -33.73 56.74 -16.81
CA LEU A 508 -34.24 57.96 -16.18
C LEU A 508 -33.41 59.21 -16.50
N LEU A 509 -32.19 59.05 -17.01
CA LEU A 509 -31.27 60.15 -17.34
C LEU A 509 -31.32 60.53 -18.83
N PRO A 510 -32.13 61.53 -19.25
CA PRO A 510 -31.89 62.19 -20.54
C PRO A 510 -30.60 63.00 -20.40
N LYS A 511 -29.48 62.50 -20.93
CA LYS A 511 -28.22 63.27 -20.99
C LYS A 511 -28.38 64.44 -21.97
N THR A 512 -29.00 65.54 -21.52
CA THR A 512 -28.95 66.86 -22.16
C THR A 512 -27.74 67.69 -21.71
N SER A 513 -26.92 67.20 -20.77
CA SER A 513 -25.80 67.95 -20.18
C SER A 513 -24.41 67.31 -20.29
N GLY A 514 -24.24 66.21 -21.06
CA GLY A 514 -22.95 65.56 -21.28
C GLY A 514 -22.56 65.46 -22.76
N ASN A 515 -21.64 66.34 -23.20
CA ASN A 515 -21.07 66.47 -24.55
C ASN A 515 -22.02 66.90 -25.69
N GLN A 516 -22.01 68.20 -25.98
CA GLN A 516 -22.72 68.91 -27.06
C GLN A 516 -22.41 68.47 -28.51
N GLY A 517 -21.67 67.38 -28.76
CA GLY A 517 -21.32 66.96 -30.13
C GLY A 517 -22.32 66.00 -30.81
N SER A 518 -22.99 65.12 -30.05
CA SER A 518 -23.68 63.96 -30.65
C SER A 518 -25.19 64.15 -30.88
N LEU A 519 -25.87 64.98 -30.07
CA LEU A 519 -27.32 65.22 -30.24
C LEU A 519 -27.61 66.12 -31.45
N GLN A 520 -26.77 67.15 -31.69
CA GLN A 520 -26.84 67.94 -32.94
C GLN A 520 -26.60 67.08 -34.18
N THR A 521 -25.77 66.04 -34.06
CA THR A 521 -25.47 65.11 -35.16
C THR A 521 -26.62 64.13 -35.40
N GLY A 522 -27.28 63.63 -34.33
CA GLY A 522 -28.48 62.78 -34.43
C GLY A 522 -29.72 63.52 -34.97
N ILE A 523 -29.96 64.77 -34.53
CA ILE A 523 -31.03 65.62 -35.06
C ILE A 523 -30.77 66.02 -36.53
N ARG A 524 -29.49 66.15 -36.92
CA ARG A 524 -29.08 66.40 -38.31
C ARG A 524 -29.16 65.15 -39.19
N ALA A 525 -28.86 63.97 -38.64
CA ALA A 525 -28.97 62.68 -39.32
C ALA A 525 -30.42 62.25 -39.53
N LEU A 526 -31.33 62.50 -38.57
CA LEU A 526 -32.77 62.28 -38.73
C LEU A 526 -33.42 63.22 -39.77
N ARG A 527 -32.83 64.39 -40.03
CA ARG A 527 -33.25 65.29 -41.13
C ARG A 527 -32.76 64.85 -42.51
N SER A 528 -31.85 63.89 -42.59
CA SER A 528 -31.29 63.36 -43.84
C SER A 528 -31.45 61.85 -43.87
N MET A 529 -32.55 61.36 -44.44
CA MET A 529 -32.79 59.92 -44.65
C MET A 529 -31.55 59.22 -45.26
N ALA A 530 -30.98 58.28 -44.47
CA ALA A 530 -30.05 57.18 -44.77
C ALA A 530 -28.68 57.49 -45.46
N PRO A 531 -27.69 56.58 -45.32
CA PRO A 531 -27.15 55.95 -44.12
C PRO A 531 -25.64 56.25 -43.98
N LYS A 532 -25.09 56.23 -42.75
CA LYS A 532 -23.71 55.80 -42.48
C LYS A 532 -23.46 55.64 -40.97
N PRO A 533 -22.64 54.65 -40.58
CA PRO A 533 -22.54 54.17 -39.21
C PRO A 533 -21.70 55.14 -38.38
N ALA A 534 -22.16 55.43 -37.17
CA ALA A 534 -21.38 56.14 -36.18
C ALA A 534 -21.13 55.21 -34.99
N GLU A 535 -19.93 54.64 -34.99
CA GLU A 535 -19.18 54.27 -33.79
C GLU A 535 -19.24 55.41 -32.75
N THR A 536 -18.93 55.11 -31.48
CA THR A 536 -18.80 56.02 -30.32
C THR A 536 -20.01 56.33 -29.44
N LYS A 537 -20.84 55.33 -29.08
CA LYS A 537 -21.57 55.34 -27.78
C LYS A 537 -21.61 54.04 -26.96
N ARG A 538 -21.17 52.89 -27.48
CA ARG A 538 -21.23 51.59 -26.75
C ARG A 538 -20.17 51.44 -25.63
N LEU A 539 -18.99 52.06 -25.77
CA LEU A 539 -17.87 51.89 -24.83
C LEU A 539 -18.10 52.50 -23.44
N VAL A 540 -18.77 53.67 -23.35
CA VAL A 540 -18.96 54.39 -22.08
C VAL A 540 -20.04 53.75 -21.20
N ALA A 541 -21.05 53.11 -21.80
CA ALA A 541 -22.03 52.30 -21.07
C ALA A 541 -21.41 50.97 -20.61
N SER A 542 -20.50 50.39 -21.42
CA SER A 542 -19.74 49.20 -21.03
C SER A 542 -18.80 49.48 -19.85
N GLU A 543 -18.14 50.64 -19.78
CA GLU A 543 -17.27 51.00 -18.64
C GLU A 543 -18.06 51.15 -17.34
N LYS A 544 -19.21 51.83 -17.34
CA LYS A 544 -20.02 52.04 -16.13
C LYS A 544 -20.76 50.77 -15.67
N GLY A 545 -21.24 49.95 -16.61
CA GLY A 545 -21.76 48.61 -16.31
C GLY A 545 -20.66 47.68 -15.78
N LEU A 546 -19.45 47.77 -16.34
CA LEU A 546 -18.26 47.10 -15.78
C LEU A 546 -17.95 47.62 -14.37
N THR A 547 -18.01 48.93 -14.14
CA THR A 547 -17.65 49.52 -12.85
C THR A 547 -18.63 49.09 -11.76
N ALA A 548 -19.93 49.03 -12.07
CA ALA A 548 -20.94 48.61 -11.11
C ALA A 548 -20.91 47.10 -10.83
N VAL A 549 -20.63 46.28 -11.85
CA VAL A 549 -20.40 44.83 -11.65
C VAL A 549 -19.06 44.56 -10.96
N GLN A 550 -18.03 45.35 -11.23
CA GLN A 550 -16.75 45.34 -10.51
C GLN A 550 -16.89 45.84 -9.07
N GLU A 551 -17.75 46.82 -8.78
CA GLU A 551 -18.06 47.29 -7.43
C GLU A 551 -18.91 46.27 -6.66
N VAL A 552 -19.83 45.56 -7.30
CA VAL A 552 -20.56 44.43 -6.69
C VAL A 552 -19.63 43.26 -6.41
N VAL A 553 -18.73 42.91 -7.35
CA VAL A 553 -17.70 41.89 -7.14
C VAL A 553 -16.69 42.34 -6.08
N HIS A 554 -16.29 43.62 -6.08
CA HIS A 554 -15.41 44.18 -5.05
C HIS A 554 -16.10 44.18 -3.69
N ALA A 555 -17.35 44.62 -3.56
CA ALA A 555 -18.14 44.57 -2.31
C ALA A 555 -18.35 43.13 -1.81
N LEU A 556 -18.57 42.17 -2.71
CA LEU A 556 -18.63 40.74 -2.40
C LEU A 556 -17.28 40.16 -1.94
N THR A 557 -16.15 40.81 -2.28
CA THR A 557 -14.79 40.36 -1.91
C THR A 557 -14.13 41.17 -0.78
N SER A 558 -14.55 42.41 -0.52
CA SER A 558 -13.84 43.35 0.36
C SER A 558 -14.44 43.51 1.76
N GLU A 559 -15.71 43.17 1.99
CA GLU A 559 -16.40 43.43 3.26
C GLU A 559 -16.75 42.19 4.10
N GLN A 560 -16.34 40.98 3.74
CA GLN A 560 -16.89 39.76 4.36
C GLN A 560 -16.03 39.04 5.39
N ILE A 561 -14.83 39.52 5.75
CA ILE A 561 -14.10 38.92 6.90
C ILE A 561 -14.75 39.28 8.26
N PRO A 562 -15.33 40.48 8.47
CA PRO A 562 -15.99 40.81 9.74
C PRO A 562 -17.45 40.33 9.88
N GLN A 563 -18.25 40.25 8.80
CA GLN A 563 -19.66 39.86 8.88
C GLN A 563 -19.89 38.35 9.14
N ILE A 564 -18.95 37.51 8.70
CA ILE A 564 -18.92 36.08 9.04
C ILE A 564 -18.72 35.87 10.56
N TRP A 565 -18.18 36.87 11.27
CA TRP A 565 -17.91 36.80 12.72
C TRP A 565 -19.17 37.07 13.58
N GLU A 566 -20.10 37.92 13.14
CA GLU A 566 -21.34 38.19 13.89
C GLU A 566 -22.34 37.03 13.81
N GLU A 567 -22.45 36.35 12.67
CA GLU A 567 -23.37 35.20 12.53
C GLU A 567 -22.85 33.93 13.24
N ILE A 568 -21.54 33.81 13.46
CA ILE A 568 -20.94 32.67 14.19
C ILE A 568 -20.85 32.97 15.71
N GLY A 569 -20.73 34.24 16.12
CA GLY A 569 -20.71 34.66 17.52
C GLY A 569 -22.07 34.61 18.23
N GLY A 570 -23.17 34.79 17.48
CA GLY A 570 -24.53 34.84 18.03
C GLY A 570 -25.11 33.51 18.55
N LEU A 571 -24.44 32.38 18.34
CA LEU A 571 -24.86 31.06 18.83
C LEU A 571 -24.19 30.64 20.15
N ARG A 572 -23.44 31.53 20.80
CA ARG A 572 -22.83 31.24 22.10
C ARG A 572 -23.76 31.47 23.31
N ASP A 573 -24.92 32.09 23.09
CA ASP A 573 -25.91 32.39 24.13
C ASP A 573 -27.13 31.44 24.12
N GLU A 574 -27.15 30.41 23.26
CA GLU A 574 -28.20 29.38 23.22
C GLU A 574 -27.69 27.92 23.29
N VAL A 575 -26.47 27.69 23.83
CA VAL A 575 -25.99 26.34 24.20
C VAL A 575 -25.62 26.25 25.66
#